data_AF-A0A9P5K7E1-F1
#
_entry.id   AF-A0A9P5K7E1-F1
#
_cell.length_a   1.000
_cell.length_b   1.000
_cell.length_c   1.000
_cell.angle_alpha   90.00
_cell.angle_beta   90.00
_cell.angle_gamma   90.00
#
_symmetry.space_group_name_H-M   'P 1'
#
loop_
_entity.id
_entity.type
_entity.pdbx_description
1 polymer ?
#
loop_
_entity_poly.entity_id
_entity_poly.type
_entity_poly.pdbx_seq_one_letter_code
_entity_poly.pdbx_strand_id
1 'polypeptide(L)' 'MSAIFAAMISVVAAGDFLITCGNLEYQSSTVKATCDDPYGNFIDTSINLASCLANVNGKLECKPQRFLHLFYKLSPVS' A
#
# COMPACT_ATOMS: atom_id res chain seq x y z
N MET A 1 9.12 -37.91 -14.82
CA MET A 1 9.29 -36.59 -14.20
C MET A 1 8.76 -35.57 -15.18
N SER A 2 7.68 -34.83 -14.89
CA SER A 2 7.30 -33.67 -15.73
C SER A 2 6.35 -32.72 -15.03
N ALA A 3 6.92 -31.56 -14.70
CA ALA A 3 6.35 -30.21 -14.69
C ALA A 3 4.94 -30.00 -14.12
N ILE A 4 4.88 -29.84 -12.79
CA ILE A 4 3.84 -29.03 -12.15
C ILE A 4 4.29 -27.57 -12.29
N PHE A 5 3.90 -26.90 -13.38
CA PHE A 5 3.99 -25.44 -13.44
C PHE A 5 2.90 -24.88 -12.52
N ALA A 6 3.25 -24.59 -11.27
CA ALA A 6 2.39 -23.82 -10.39
C ALA A 6 2.20 -22.43 -11.03
N ALA A 7 0.96 -22.10 -11.39
CA ALA A 7 0.62 -20.78 -11.89
C ALA A 7 0.87 -19.74 -10.78
N MET A 8 1.98 -19.00 -10.88
CA MET A 8 2.23 -17.80 -10.11
C MET A 8 1.35 -16.69 -10.72
N ILE A 9 0.06 -16.71 -10.38
CA ILE A 9 -0.80 -15.55 -10.63
C ILE A 9 -0.35 -14.47 -9.66
N SER A 10 0.59 -13.64 -10.13
CA SER A 10 0.90 -12.38 -9.49
C SER A 10 -0.36 -11.52 -9.59
N VAL A 11 -1.15 -11.50 -8.52
CA VAL A 11 -2.15 -10.46 -8.27
C VAL A 11 -1.38 -9.16 -7.99
N VAL A 12 -0.74 -8.62 -9.02
CA VAL A 12 -0.23 -7.24 -9.08
C VAL A 12 -1.45 -6.36 -9.37
N ALA A 13 -2.30 -6.21 -8.35
CA ALA A 13 -3.46 -5.32 -8.42
C ALA A 13 -3.70 -4.59 -7.09
N ALA A 14 -3.25 -5.16 -5.98
CA ALA A 14 -3.06 -4.43 -4.74
C ALA A 14 -1.55 -4.30 -4.58
N GLY A 15 -1.05 -3.06 -4.58
CA GLY A 15 0.36 -2.73 -4.74
C GLY A 15 1.31 -3.48 -3.79
N ASP A 16 2.61 -3.32 -4.03
CA ASP A 16 3.70 -4.07 -3.37
C ASP A 16 3.64 -4.14 -1.84
N PHE A 17 2.82 -3.31 -1.17
CA PHE A 17 2.50 -3.44 0.25
C PHE A 17 1.91 -4.81 0.63
N LEU A 18 1.21 -5.51 -0.28
CA LEU A 18 0.72 -6.86 -0.02
C LEU A 18 1.82 -7.92 0.09
N ILE A 19 3.02 -7.62 -0.40
CA ILE A 19 4.18 -8.51 -0.27
C ILE A 19 4.63 -8.54 1.20
N THR A 20 4.50 -7.41 1.90
CA THR A 20 4.98 -7.20 3.27
C THR A 20 3.84 -7.01 4.28
N CYS A 21 2.58 -7.23 3.88
CA CYS A 21 1.42 -7.03 4.75
C CYS A 21 0.42 -8.17 4.61
N GLY A 22 0.10 -8.80 5.73
CA GLY A 22 -0.92 -9.84 5.88
C GLY A 22 -2.12 -9.39 6.72
N ASN A 23 -3.02 -10.34 7.02
CA ASN A 23 -4.22 -10.14 7.86
C ASN A 23 -5.05 -8.91 7.48
N LEU A 24 -5.28 -8.73 6.17
CA LEU A 24 -6.02 -7.59 5.65
C LEU A 24 -7.49 -7.66 6.07
N GLU A 25 -7.96 -6.61 6.70
CA GLU A 25 -9.37 -6.43 7.06
C GLU A 25 -9.90 -5.11 6.48
N TYR A 26 -10.93 -5.21 5.66
CA TYR A 26 -11.60 -4.06 5.06
C TYR A 26 -12.86 -3.74 5.86
N GLN A 27 -12.87 -2.61 6.56
CA GLN A 27 -14.03 -2.11 7.32
C GLN A 27 -14.47 -0.75 6.76
N SER A 28 -15.48 -0.77 5.89
CA SER A 28 -16.05 0.43 5.25
C SER A 28 -15.01 1.27 4.51
N SER A 29 -14.45 2.29 5.15
CA SER A 29 -13.40 3.17 4.63
C SER A 29 -12.04 2.95 5.27
N THR A 30 -11.89 1.97 6.16
CA THR A 30 -10.65 1.67 6.87
C THR A 30 -10.10 0.32 6.42
N VAL A 31 -8.81 0.27 6.11
CA VAL A 31 -8.06 -0.97 5.87
C VAL A 31 -7.17 -1.19 7.07
N LYS A 32 -7.29 -2.36 7.69
CA LYS A 32 -6.37 -2.83 8.73
C LYS A 32 -5.48 -3.91 8.14
N ALA A 33 -4.22 -3.95 8.54
CA ALA A 33 -3.25 -4.92 8.07
C ALA A 33 -2.15 -5.10 9.11
N THR A 34 -1.57 -6.29 9.17
CA THR A 34 -0.35 -6.54 9.93
C THR A 34 0.80 -6.59 8.94
N CYS A 35 1.76 -5.67 9.05
CA CYS A 35 2.87 -5.55 8.10
C CYS A 35 4.21 -5.89 8.74
N ASP A 36 5.10 -6.54 7.99
CA ASP A 36 6.50 -6.70 8.38
C ASP A 36 7.28 -5.39 8.23
N ASP A 37 8.14 -5.12 9.22
CA ASP A 37 9.15 -4.08 9.13
C ASP A 37 10.49 -4.66 8.64
N PRO A 38 11.46 -3.80 8.25
CA PRO A 38 12.77 -4.26 7.79
C PRO A 38 13.60 -5.05 8.83
N TYR A 39 13.16 -5.07 10.09
CA TYR A 39 13.80 -5.79 11.20
C TYR A 39 13.11 -7.13 11.51
N GLY A 40 12.06 -7.48 10.77
CA GLY A 40 11.30 -8.73 10.93
C GLY A 40 10.21 -8.67 12.00
N ASN A 41 9.83 -7.49 12.48
CA ASN A 41 8.70 -7.34 13.41
C ASN A 41 7.38 -7.23 12.63
N PHE A 42 6.32 -7.80 13.20
CA PHE A 42 4.96 -7.64 12.69
C PHE A 42 4.27 -6.47 13.40
N ILE A 43 3.85 -5.48 12.62
CA ILE A 43 3.23 -4.25 13.11
C ILE A 43 1.77 -4.21 12.65
N ASP A 44 0.85 -4.11 13.60
CA ASP A 44 -0.56 -3.87 13.29
C ASP A 44 -0.76 -2.41 12.89
N THR A 45 -1.33 -2.21 11.72
CA THR A 45 -1.54 -0.89 11.10
C THR A 45 -2.98 -0.72 10.63
N SER A 46 -3.41 0.54 10.55
CA SER A 46 -4.71 0.86 9.96
C SER A 46 -4.64 2.17 9.20
N ILE A 47 -5.24 2.21 8.02
CA ILE A 47 -5.32 3.40 7.17
C ILE A 47 -6.78 3.68 6.79
N ASN A 48 -7.19 4.94 6.89
CA ASN A 48 -8.52 5.37 6.47
C ASN A 48 -8.46 5.86 5.01
N LEU A 49 -9.02 5.09 4.09
CA LEU A 49 -9.10 5.41 2.67
C LEU A 49 -9.89 6.69 2.38
N ALA A 50 -10.85 7.10 3.22
CA ALA A 50 -11.57 8.38 3.01
C ALA A 50 -10.66 9.61 3.22
N SER A 51 -9.62 9.47 4.05
CA SER A 51 -8.58 10.50 4.20
C SER A 51 -7.45 10.37 3.18
N CYS A 52 -7.36 9.23 2.46
CA CYS A 52 -6.31 8.95 1.48
C CYS A 52 -6.77 9.11 0.04
N LEU A 53 -8.05 8.92 -0.28
CA LEU A 53 -8.56 8.97 -1.64
C LEU A 53 -9.43 10.22 -1.84
N ALA A 54 -9.28 10.86 -2.99
CA ALA A 54 -10.09 11.97 -3.45
C ALA A 54 -10.60 11.68 -4.86
N ASN A 55 -11.77 12.21 -5.18
CA ASN A 55 -12.24 12.29 -6.56
C ASN A 55 -11.92 13.68 -7.10
N VAL A 56 -10.96 13.78 -8.02
CA VAL A 56 -10.54 15.03 -8.68
C VAL A 56 -10.99 14.96 -10.14
N ASN A 57 -12.07 15.67 -10.46
CA ASN A 57 -12.62 15.72 -11.82
C ASN A 57 -12.93 14.33 -12.44
N GLY A 58 -13.52 13.43 -11.65
CA GLY A 58 -13.87 12.07 -12.09
C GLY A 58 -12.70 11.07 -12.03
N LYS A 59 -11.53 11.49 -11.54
CA LYS A 59 -10.35 10.64 -11.37
C LYS A 59 -10.11 10.36 -9.89
N LEU A 60 -9.88 9.09 -9.55
CA LEU A 60 -9.50 8.69 -8.21
C LEU A 60 -8.02 9.00 -8.00
N GLU A 61 -7.72 9.89 -7.05
CA GLU A 61 -6.37 10.34 -6.73
C GLU A 61 -6.05 10.13 -5.26
N CYS A 62 -4.77 9.87 -4.95
CA CYS A 62 -4.29 9.82 -3.58
C CYS A 62 -4.10 11.24 -3.04
N LYS A 63 -4.78 11.58 -1.96
CA LYS A 63 -4.50 12.77 -1.16
C LYS A 63 -3.06 12.68 -0.64
N PRO A 64 -2.24 13.74 -0.78
CA PRO A 64 -0.90 13.74 -0.20
C PRO A 64 -1.03 13.62 1.32
N GLN A 65 -0.65 12.45 1.86
CA GLN A 65 -0.48 12.25 3.30
C GLN A 65 0.67 13.17 3.72
N ARG A 66 0.34 14.31 4.35
CA ARG A 66 1.31 15.31 4.81
C ARG A 66 2.27 14.69 5.84
N PHE A 67 3.44 14.25 5.40
CA PHE A 67 4.68 14.48 6.16
C PHE A 67 6.01 14.40 5.38
N LEU A 68 6.10 13.89 4.14
CA LEU A 68 7.41 13.77 3.45
C LEU A 68 7.47 14.21 1.98
N HIS A 69 6.34 14.52 1.33
CA HIS A 69 6.36 14.87 -0.10
C HIS A 69 6.71 16.34 -0.40
N LEU A 70 6.72 17.21 0.63
CA LEU A 70 7.24 18.58 0.48
C LEU A 70 8.76 18.64 0.55
N PHE A 71 9.43 17.70 1.23
CA PHE A 71 10.89 17.64 1.25
C PHE A 71 11.46 16.99 -0.03
N TYR A 72 10.87 15.89 -0.53
CA TYR A 72 11.34 15.24 -1.75
C TYR A 72 11.23 16.12 -3.02
N LYS A 73 10.19 16.95 -3.14
CA LYS A 73 10.00 17.79 -4.33
C LYS A 73 10.76 19.13 -4.28
N LEU A 74 11.37 19.47 -3.13
CA LEU A 74 12.14 20.70 -2.92
C LEU A 74 13.66 20.46 -2.74
N SER A 75 14.14 19.22 -2.84
CA SER A 75 15.57 18.96 -3.00
C SER A 75 15.95 19.11 -4.47
N PRO A 76 16.58 20.22 -4.91
CA PRO A 76 17.32 20.19 -6.16
C PRO A 76 18.41 19.13 -6.00
N VAL A 77 18.40 18.11 -6.86
CA VAL A 77 19.63 17.34 -7.12
C VAL A 77 20.57 18.32 -7.83
N SER A 78 21.41 19.00 -7.04
CA SER A 78 22.59 19.74 -7.49
C SER A 78 23.78 18.80 -7.58
#